data_AF-A0A1W9X6Q3-F1
#
_entry.id   AF-A0A1W9X6Q3-F1
#
_cell.length_a   1.000
_cell.length_b   1.000
_cell.length_c   1.000
_cell.angle_alpha   90.00
_cell.angle_beta   90.00
_cell.angle_gamma   90.00
#
_symmetry.space_group_name_H-M   'P 1'
#
loop_
_entity.id
_entity.type
_entity.pdbx_description
1 polymer ?
#
loop_
_entity_poly.entity_id
_entity_poly.type
_entity_poly.pdbx_seq_one_letter_code
_entity_poly.pdbx_strand_id
1 'polypeptide(L)'
;MLYDNPFIHMTPFFPSEEDEEIQDLAVQVIQNSAELSGKIHKISQKGIIKHLKIINSYYSNRIEGNSTHPVDIERAINNDYSNEPEKRELQVESKIHVEIQDLIENILKKEKHDICSPQFIILVHKLFYERLPQDLR
;
A
#
# COMPACT_ATOMS: atom_id res chain seq x y z
N MET A 1 -33.25 -15.50 -21.45
CA MET A 1 -31.83 -15.35 -21.80
C MET A 1 -31.39 -13.97 -21.33
N LEU A 2 -30.99 -13.87 -20.06
CA LEU A 2 -30.66 -12.61 -19.35
C LEU A 2 -29.15 -12.53 -19.07
N TYR A 3 -28.30 -13.02 -19.98
CA TYR A 3 -26.87 -13.21 -19.73
C TYR A 3 -25.99 -12.98 -20.97
N ASP A 4 -26.19 -11.87 -21.70
CA ASP A 4 -25.38 -11.58 -22.91
C ASP A 4 -24.65 -10.22 -22.87
N ASN A 5 -24.36 -9.65 -21.69
CA ASN A 5 -23.48 -8.48 -21.63
C ASN A 5 -22.45 -8.52 -20.47
N PRO A 6 -21.19 -8.91 -20.73
CA PRO A 6 -20.14 -8.97 -19.70
C PRO A 6 -19.76 -7.59 -19.11
N PHE A 7 -20.13 -6.48 -19.75
CA PHE A 7 -19.83 -5.14 -19.23
C PHE A 7 -20.65 -4.76 -17.98
N ILE A 8 -21.88 -5.29 -17.85
CA ILE A 8 -22.76 -4.99 -16.71
C ILE A 8 -22.26 -5.67 -15.43
N HIS A 9 -21.52 -6.78 -15.54
CA HIS A 9 -21.07 -7.57 -14.39
C HIS A 9 -19.75 -7.11 -13.75
N MET A 10 -18.99 -6.22 -14.40
CA MET A 10 -17.70 -5.72 -13.89
C MET A 10 -17.66 -4.20 -13.71
N THR A 11 -18.78 -3.51 -13.92
CA THR A 11 -18.85 -2.07 -13.63
C THR A 11 -19.02 -1.91 -12.11
N PRO A 12 -18.08 -1.28 -11.40
CA PRO A 12 -18.26 -0.98 -9.98
C PRO A 12 -19.54 -0.17 -9.80
N PHE A 13 -20.32 -0.49 -8.77
CA PHE A 13 -21.47 0.32 -8.43
C PHE A 13 -20.96 1.67 -7.91
N PHE A 14 -21.06 2.71 -8.74
CA PHE A 14 -20.75 4.06 -8.30
C PHE A 14 -21.90 4.57 -7.43
N PRO A 15 -21.60 5.29 -6.32
CA PRO A 15 -22.64 6.02 -5.61
C PRO A 15 -23.30 7.00 -6.59
N SER A 16 -24.62 7.18 -6.47
CA SER A 16 -25.32 8.19 -7.26
C SER A 16 -24.71 9.56 -6.99
N GLU A 17 -24.63 10.42 -8.03
CA GLU A 17 -24.02 11.76 -7.92
C GLU A 17 -24.67 12.66 -6.86
N GLU A 18 -25.83 12.28 -6.32
CA GLU A 18 -26.64 13.00 -5.35
C GLU A 18 -26.41 12.58 -3.87
N ASP A 19 -25.41 11.75 -3.58
CA ASP A 19 -25.10 11.39 -2.19
C ASP A 19 -24.34 12.53 -1.48
N GLU A 20 -25.12 13.48 -0.94
CA GLU A 20 -24.64 14.67 -0.21
C GLU A 20 -23.71 14.29 0.96
N GLU A 21 -23.98 13.16 1.64
CA GLU A 21 -23.16 12.69 2.76
C GLU A 21 -21.75 12.27 2.29
N ILE A 22 -21.64 11.53 1.18
CA ILE A 22 -20.34 11.15 0.61
C ILE A 22 -19.55 12.39 0.17
N GLN A 23 -20.23 13.38 -0.43
CA GLN A 23 -19.58 14.62 -0.84
C GLN A 23 -19.04 15.40 0.36
N ASP A 24 -19.83 15.54 1.42
CA ASP A 24 -19.41 16.19 2.66
C ASP A 24 -18.23 15.46 3.32
N LEU A 25 -18.24 14.13 3.35
CA LEU A 25 -17.12 13.33 3.85
C LEU A 25 -15.85 13.52 3.01
N ALA A 26 -15.98 13.61 1.69
CA ALA A 26 -14.84 13.88 0.81
C ALA A 26 -14.24 15.28 1.09
N VAL A 27 -15.08 16.29 1.29
CA VAL A 27 -14.64 17.64 1.69
C VAL A 27 -13.92 17.60 3.03
N GLN A 28 -14.47 16.88 4.02
CA GLN A 28 -13.83 16.73 5.34
C GLN A 28 -12.44 16.07 5.24
N VAL A 29 -12.28 15.04 4.40
CA VAL A 29 -10.97 14.40 4.18
C VAL A 29 -9.96 15.40 3.60
N ILE A 30 -10.36 16.22 2.62
CA ILE A 30 -9.49 17.24 2.01
C ILE A 30 -9.10 18.30 3.05
N GLN A 31 -10.06 18.80 3.83
CA GLN A 31 -9.82 19.81 4.87
C GLN A 31 -8.86 19.29 5.94
N ASN A 32 -9.12 18.09 6.48
CA ASN A 32 -8.29 17.48 7.52
C ASN A 32 -6.86 17.20 7.00
N SER A 33 -6.71 16.77 5.75
CA SER A 33 -5.41 16.54 5.11
C SER A 33 -4.60 17.82 4.95
N ALA A 34 -5.24 18.91 4.51
CA ALA A 34 -4.62 20.21 4.37
C ALA A 34 -4.19 20.80 5.73
N GLU A 35 -5.06 20.70 6.73
CA GLU A 35 -4.78 21.16 8.09
C GLU A 35 -3.60 20.39 8.71
N LEU A 36 -3.59 19.06 8.58
CA LEU A 36 -2.50 18.23 9.07
C LEU A 36 -1.17 18.58 8.40
N SER A 37 -1.18 18.78 7.07
CA SER A 37 -0.01 19.16 6.30
C SER A 37 0.56 20.52 6.71
N GLY A 38 -0.29 21.47 7.12
CA GLY A 38 0.13 22.78 7.61
C GLY A 38 0.71 22.78 9.03
N LYS A 39 0.42 21.75 9.84
CA LYS A 39 0.83 21.68 11.26
C LYS A 39 2.17 20.98 11.50
N ILE A 40 2.71 20.24 10.52
CA ILE A 40 3.88 19.37 10.73
C ILE A 40 5.11 19.93 10.03
N HIS A 41 6.20 20.09 10.78
CA HIS A 41 7.48 20.47 10.20
C HIS A 41 8.03 19.38 9.25
N LYS A 42 8.65 19.77 8.13
CA LYS A 42 9.11 18.85 7.07
C LYS A 42 10.02 17.71 7.56
N ILE A 43 10.83 17.95 8.60
CA ILE A 43 11.70 16.92 9.18
C ILE A 43 10.87 15.86 9.90
N SER A 44 9.96 16.29 10.78
CA SER A 44 9.07 15.38 11.51
C SER A 44 8.16 14.61 10.57
N GLN A 45 7.66 15.26 9.52
CA GLN A 45 6.85 14.63 8.47
C GLN A 45 7.56 13.44 7.83
N LYS A 46 8.86 13.59 7.48
CA LYS A 46 9.65 12.48 6.93
C LYS A 46 9.76 11.30 7.90
N GLY A 47 9.94 11.57 9.19
CA GLY A 47 9.95 10.55 10.24
C GLY A 47 8.62 9.81 10.34
N ILE A 48 7.51 10.55 10.35
CA ILE A 48 6.16 9.97 10.40
C ILE A 48 5.88 9.10 9.18
N ILE A 49 6.20 9.58 7.96
CA ILE A 49 6.04 8.81 6.72
C ILE A 49 6.79 7.48 6.80
N LYS A 50 8.04 7.48 7.32
CA LYS A 50 8.82 6.25 7.47
C LYS A 50 8.12 5.23 8.37
N HIS A 51 7.52 5.66 9.49
CA HIS A 51 6.80 4.77 10.39
C HIS A 51 5.48 4.29 9.77
N LEU A 52 4.75 5.16 9.08
CA LEU A 52 3.49 4.79 8.44
C LEU A 52 3.66 3.69 7.38
N LYS A 53 4.82 3.61 6.70
CA LYS A 53 5.11 2.49 5.78
C LYS A 53 5.13 1.13 6.48
N ILE A 54 5.72 1.08 7.67
CA ILE A 54 5.75 -0.14 8.50
C ILE A 54 4.33 -0.49 8.94
N ILE A 55 3.57 0.49 9.41
CA ILE A 55 2.18 0.29 9.87
C ILE A 55 1.26 -0.13 8.72
N ASN A 56 1.43 0.44 7.54
CA ASN A 56 0.67 0.06 6.35
C ASN A 56 0.98 -1.38 5.95
N SER A 57 2.25 -1.78 5.90
CA SER A 57 2.62 -3.18 5.66
C SER A 57 2.03 -4.12 6.71
N TYR A 58 2.05 -3.75 7.99
CA TYR A 58 1.42 -4.55 9.05
C TYR A 58 -0.07 -4.78 8.78
N TYR A 59 -0.84 -3.73 8.49
CA TYR A 59 -2.27 -3.87 8.26
C TYR A 59 -2.59 -4.58 6.94
N SER A 60 -1.84 -4.31 5.87
CA SER A 60 -1.96 -5.02 4.59
C SER A 60 -1.72 -6.52 4.75
N ASN A 61 -0.66 -6.93 5.47
CA ASN A 61 -0.42 -8.36 5.62
C ASN A 61 -1.41 -9.01 6.61
N ARG A 62 -1.88 -8.24 7.60
CA ARG A 62 -2.88 -8.72 8.56
C ARG A 62 -4.22 -9.06 7.92
N ILE A 63 -4.68 -8.30 6.91
CA ILE A 63 -5.93 -8.64 6.20
C ILE A 63 -5.80 -9.93 5.39
N GLU A 64 -4.60 -10.27 4.92
CA GLU A 64 -4.30 -11.52 4.19
C GLU A 64 -4.00 -12.71 5.13
N GLY A 65 -4.00 -12.50 6.46
CA GLY A 65 -3.72 -13.53 7.46
C GLY A 65 -2.25 -13.69 7.87
N ASN A 66 -1.34 -12.91 7.27
CA ASN A 66 0.11 -13.01 7.42
C ASN A 66 0.69 -11.90 8.33
N SER A 67 0.24 -11.81 9.58
CA SER A 67 0.63 -10.66 10.43
C SER A 67 2.06 -10.78 10.98
N THR A 68 2.90 -9.77 10.74
CA THR A 68 4.19 -9.56 11.42
C THR A 68 4.09 -8.36 12.35
N HIS A 69 4.46 -8.48 13.62
CA HIS A 69 4.37 -7.33 14.54
C HIS A 69 5.22 -6.15 14.03
N PRO A 70 4.77 -4.87 14.15
CA PRO A 70 5.52 -3.74 13.61
C PRO A 70 6.99 -3.66 14.02
N VAL A 71 7.31 -4.07 15.25
CA VAL A 71 8.69 -4.16 15.75
C VAL A 71 9.53 -5.17 14.95
N ASP A 72 8.93 -6.30 14.55
CA ASP A 72 9.61 -7.34 13.80
C ASP A 72 9.78 -6.95 12.33
N ILE A 73 8.87 -6.13 11.79
CA ILE A 73 9.03 -5.49 10.48
C ILE A 73 10.20 -4.50 10.53
N GLU A 74 10.29 -3.67 11.57
CA GLU A 74 11.42 -2.74 11.75
C GLU A 74 12.77 -3.48 11.86
N ARG A 75 12.81 -4.59 12.60
CA ARG A 75 13.98 -5.46 12.67
C ARG A 75 14.35 -6.01 11.30
N ALA A 76 13.37 -6.52 10.54
CA ALA A 76 13.58 -7.03 9.19
C ALA A 76 14.17 -5.97 8.23
N ILE A 77 13.66 -4.74 8.27
CA ILE A 77 14.20 -3.60 7.49
C ILE A 77 15.69 -3.39 7.79
N ASN A 78 16.10 -3.58 9.05
CA ASN A 78 17.50 -3.50 9.49
C ASN A 78 18.30 -4.79 9.27
N ASN A 79 17.76 -5.78 8.54
CA ASN A 79 18.32 -7.11 8.31
C ASN A 79 18.51 -7.96 9.59
N ASP A 80 17.75 -7.65 10.66
CA ASP A 80 17.66 -8.47 11.87
C ASP A 80 16.42 -9.38 11.76
N TYR A 81 16.66 -10.67 11.48
CA TYR A 81 15.62 -11.65 11.23
C TYR A 81 15.51 -12.68 12.36
N SER A 82 14.32 -13.23 12.53
CA SER A 82 14.06 -14.37 13.40
C SER A 82 14.83 -15.62 12.95
N ASN A 83 15.25 -16.42 13.92
CA ASN A 83 15.78 -17.75 13.68
C ASN A 83 14.69 -18.76 13.30
N GLU A 84 13.44 -18.50 13.71
CA GLU A 84 12.28 -19.32 13.34
C GLU A 84 11.92 -19.08 11.86
N PRO A 85 11.94 -20.12 11.00
CA PRO A 85 11.73 -19.97 9.55
C PRO A 85 10.44 -19.28 9.17
N GLU A 86 9.31 -19.68 9.75
CA GLU A 86 7.99 -19.11 9.45
C GLU A 86 7.93 -17.61 9.76
N LYS A 87 8.45 -17.19 10.93
CA LYS A 87 8.52 -15.77 11.30
C LYS A 87 9.46 -14.99 10.36
N ARG A 88 10.57 -15.60 9.94
CA ARG A 88 11.51 -14.98 9.02
C ARG A 88 10.89 -14.75 7.64
N GLU A 89 10.10 -15.69 7.14
CA GLU A 89 9.38 -15.54 5.86
C GLU A 89 8.41 -14.36 5.90
N LEU A 90 7.60 -14.25 6.96
CA LEU A 90 6.69 -13.12 7.17
C LEU A 90 7.44 -11.77 7.30
N GLN A 91 8.61 -11.77 7.96
CA GLN A 91 9.49 -10.61 8.04
C GLN A 91 10.05 -10.20 6.69
N VAL A 92 10.46 -11.17 5.85
CA VAL A 92 10.96 -10.92 4.50
C VAL A 92 9.86 -10.32 3.63
N GLU A 93 8.66 -10.89 3.65
CA GLU A 93 7.50 -10.37 2.93
C GLU A 93 7.17 -8.92 3.35
N SER A 94 7.12 -8.66 4.66
CA SER A 94 6.84 -7.32 5.19
C SER A 94 7.89 -6.29 4.78
N LYS A 95 9.17 -6.69 4.79
CA LYS A 95 10.27 -5.85 4.30
C LYS A 95 10.11 -5.52 2.81
N ILE A 96 9.78 -6.52 1.99
CA ILE A 96 9.56 -6.36 0.55
C ILE A 96 8.45 -5.35 0.28
N HIS A 97 7.34 -5.38 1.02
CA HIS A 97 6.28 -4.39 0.92
C HIS A 97 6.79 -2.95 1.14
N VAL A 98 7.57 -2.73 2.21
CA VAL A 98 8.12 -1.40 2.53
C VAL A 98 9.10 -0.93 1.45
N GLU A 99 10.00 -1.80 0.98
CA GLU A 99 10.98 -1.47 -0.05
C GLU A 99 10.33 -1.14 -1.41
N ILE A 100 9.27 -1.86 -1.78
CA ILE A 100 8.54 -1.62 -3.02
C ILE A 100 7.76 -0.31 -2.95
N GLN A 101 7.16 0.01 -1.81
CA GLN A 101 6.54 1.32 -1.64
C GLN A 101 7.56 2.44 -1.85
N ASP A 102 8.76 2.35 -1.26
CA ASP A 102 9.85 3.30 -1.49
C ASP A 102 10.24 3.40 -2.97
N LEU A 103 10.35 2.25 -3.65
CA LEU A 103 10.70 2.20 -5.06
C LEU A 103 9.63 2.86 -5.95
N ILE A 104 8.36 2.54 -5.73
CA ILE A 104 7.21 3.09 -6.46
C ILE A 104 7.13 4.61 -6.24
N GLU A 105 7.24 5.07 -4.99
CA GLU A 105 7.25 6.50 -4.68
C GLU A 105 8.38 7.24 -5.41
N ASN A 106 9.56 6.62 -5.55
CA ASN A 106 10.68 7.21 -6.28
C ASN A 106 10.48 7.21 -7.80
N ILE A 107 9.82 6.18 -8.36
CA ILE A 107 9.41 6.15 -9.77
C ILE A 107 8.45 7.30 -10.06
N LEU A 108 7.39 7.42 -9.25
CA LEU A 108 6.35 8.46 -9.41
C LEU A 108 6.86 9.89 -9.20
N LYS A 109 7.95 10.09 -8.45
CA LYS A 109 8.59 11.41 -8.29
C LYS A 109 9.40 11.84 -9.52
N LYS A 110 9.92 10.89 -10.29
CA LYS A 110 10.78 11.17 -11.45
C LYS A 110 9.97 11.46 -12.70
N GLU A 111 8.90 10.68 -12.91
CA GLU A 111 8.10 10.74 -14.12
C GLU A 111 6.61 10.58 -13.79
N LYS A 112 5.75 11.20 -14.60
CA LYS A 112 4.30 10.99 -14.47
C LYS A 112 3.95 9.63 -15.07
N HIS A 113 3.34 8.77 -14.27
CA HIS A 113 2.78 7.50 -14.71
C HIS A 113 1.26 7.52 -14.56
N ASP A 114 0.56 6.88 -15.48
CA ASP A 114 -0.83 6.49 -15.25
C ASP A 114 -0.84 5.27 -14.30
N ILE A 115 -1.14 5.54 -13.03
CA ILE A 115 -1.13 4.53 -11.97
C ILE A 115 -2.23 3.47 -12.14
N CYS A 116 -3.26 3.78 -12.92
CA CYS A 116 -4.36 2.87 -13.21
C CYS A 116 -4.13 2.08 -14.52
N SER A 117 -3.04 2.35 -15.23
CA SER A 117 -2.72 1.62 -16.46
C SER A 117 -2.36 0.15 -16.16
N PRO A 118 -2.76 -0.80 -17.02
CA PRO A 118 -2.35 -2.20 -16.88
C PRO A 118 -0.83 -2.37 -16.78
N GLN A 119 -0.07 -1.55 -17.51
CA GLN A 119 1.40 -1.57 -17.50
C GLN A 119 1.97 -1.22 -16.13
N PHE A 120 1.40 -0.21 -15.45
CA PHE A 120 1.86 0.17 -14.11
C PHE A 120 1.49 -0.88 -13.07
N ILE A 121 0.27 -1.44 -13.14
CA ILE A 121 -0.16 -2.51 -12.23
C ILE A 121 0.72 -3.76 -12.40
N ILE A 122 1.02 -4.17 -13.64
CA ILE A 122 1.95 -5.27 -13.93
C ILE A 122 3.35 -4.96 -13.41
N LEU A 123 3.82 -3.73 -13.54
CA LEU A 123 5.11 -3.31 -12.98
C LEU A 123 5.15 -3.49 -11.46
N VAL A 124 4.14 -3.02 -10.74
CA VAL A 124 4.04 -3.18 -9.27
C VAL A 124 4.07 -4.66 -8.88
N HIS A 125 3.25 -5.48 -9.55
CA HIS A 125 3.20 -6.91 -9.33
C HIS A 125 4.56 -7.58 -9.60
N LYS A 126 5.20 -7.25 -10.72
CA LYS A 126 6.52 -7.78 -11.10
C LYS A 126 7.58 -7.42 -10.05
N LEU A 127 7.62 -6.16 -9.63
CA LEU A 127 8.59 -5.69 -8.62
C LEU A 127 8.45 -6.44 -7.29
N PHE A 128 7.23 -6.85 -6.94
CA PHE A 128 6.94 -7.67 -5.77
C PHE A 128 7.46 -9.10 -5.92
N TYR A 129 6.98 -9.83 -6.91
CA TYR A 129 7.32 -11.23 -7.08
C TYR A 129 8.80 -11.47 -7.43
N GLU A 130 9.47 -10.52 -8.10
CA GLU A 130 10.93 -10.63 -8.31
C GLU A 130 11.73 -10.57 -7.01
N ARG A 131 11.20 -9.95 -5.96
CA ARG A 131 11.88 -9.82 -4.66
C ARG A 131 11.50 -10.92 -3.68
N LEU A 132 10.38 -11.62 -3.90
CA LEU A 132 10.03 -12.77 -3.09
C LEU A 132 11.09 -13.88 -3.22
N PRO A 133 11.46 -14.54 -2.10
CA PRO A 133 12.22 -15.79 -2.10
C PRO A 133 11.57 -16.84 -3.00
N GLN A 134 12.37 -17.74 -3.56
CA GLN A 134 11.88 -18.76 -4.49
C GLN A 134 10.79 -19.66 -3.86
N ASP A 135 10.88 -19.92 -2.57
CA ASP A 135 9.92 -20.74 -1.82
C ASP A 135 8.57 -20.00 -1.57
N LEU A 136 8.53 -18.68 -1.77
CA LEU A 136 7.35 -17.83 -1.59
C LEU A 136 6.79 -17.28 -2.92
N ARG A 137 7.37 -17.65 -4.06
CA ARG A 137 6.93 -17.19 -5.40
C ARG A 137 5.83 -18.05 -6.01
#